data_AF-A0A7V3PXV4-F1
#
_entry.id   AF-A0A7V3PXV4-F1
#
_cell.length_a   1.000
_cell.length_b   1.000
_cell.length_c   1.000
_cell.angle_alpha   90.00
_cell.angle_beta   90.00
_cell.angle_gamma   90.00
#
_symmetry.space_group_name_H-M   'P 1'
#
loop_
_entity.id
_entity.type
_entity.pdbx_description
1 polymer ?
#
loop_
_entity_poly.entity_id
_entity_poly.type
_entity_poly.pdbx_seq_one_letter_code
_entity_poly.pdbx_strand_id
1 'polypeptide(L)' 'PVIAVPTSCGYGANFKGLSALLTMLNSCSPGVAVVNIDNGFGAGYFASLINRSSTR' A
#
# COMPACT_ATOMS: atom_id res chain seq x y z
N PRO A 1 -3.75 1.67 11.67
CA PRO A 1 -2.66 1.59 10.65
C PRO A 1 -3.29 1.70 9.26
N VAL A 2 -2.54 2.22 8.28
CA VAL A 2 -3.00 2.35 6.88
C VAL A 2 -2.17 1.42 6.02
N ILE A 3 -2.83 0.66 5.13
CA ILE A 3 -2.16 -0.21 4.17
C ILE A 3 -2.39 0.38 2.78
N ALA A 4 -1.32 0.81 2.14
CA ALA A 4 -1.36 1.52 0.86
C ALA A 4 -0.99 0.56 -0.28
N VAL A 5 -1.89 0.44 -1.26
CA VAL A 5 -1.72 -0.42 -2.45
C VAL A 5 -1.61 0.48 -3.69
N PRO A 6 -0.41 0.68 -4.25
CA PRO A 6 -0.26 1.47 -5.47
C PRO A 6 -0.86 0.72 -6.65
N THR A 7 -1.58 1.41 -7.52
CA THR A 7 -2.22 0.79 -8.70
C THR A 7 -1.39 1.03 -9.96
N SER A 8 -1.26 0.00 -10.82
CA SER A 8 -0.58 0.16 -12.12
C SER A 8 -1.38 0.96 -13.14
N CYS A 9 -2.68 1.13 -12.89
CA CYS A 9 -3.59 1.94 -13.69
C CYS A 9 -3.70 3.37 -13.14
N GLY A 10 -3.85 4.33 -14.05
CA GLY A 10 -4.08 5.74 -13.73
C GLY A 10 -3.84 6.62 -14.96
N TYR A 11 -4.27 7.87 -14.88
CA TYR A 11 -4.11 8.83 -15.98
C TYR A 11 -2.77 9.57 -15.90
N GLY A 12 -2.24 9.96 -17.06
CA GLY A 12 -1.02 10.77 -17.16
C GLY A 12 0.26 10.01 -16.83
N ALA A 13 1.14 10.64 -16.06
CA ALA A 13 2.48 10.16 -15.70
C ALA A 13 2.47 9.04 -14.62
N ASN A 14 1.58 8.06 -14.74
CA ASN A 14 1.44 6.99 -13.75
C ASN A 14 2.63 6.00 -13.77
N PHE A 15 3.26 5.81 -14.95
CA PHE A 15 4.42 4.92 -15.15
C PHE A 15 4.20 3.50 -14.59
N LYS A 16 3.07 2.87 -14.95
CA LYS A 16 2.67 1.52 -14.49
C LYS A 16 2.68 1.39 -12.95
N GLY A 17 2.28 2.43 -12.26
CA GLY A 17 2.17 2.51 -10.80
C GLY A 17 3.43 2.99 -10.10
N LEU A 18 4.52 3.27 -10.81
CA LEU A 18 5.75 3.77 -10.19
C LEU A 18 5.56 5.15 -9.56
N SER A 19 4.78 6.03 -10.22
CA SER A 19 4.43 7.33 -9.63
C SER A 19 3.64 7.16 -8.33
N ALA A 20 2.61 6.30 -8.34
CA ALA A 20 1.81 6.02 -7.14
C ALA A 20 2.64 5.39 -6.01
N LEU A 21 3.51 4.42 -6.34
CA LEU A 21 4.41 3.76 -5.39
C LEU A 21 5.34 4.79 -4.72
N LEU A 22 5.99 5.63 -5.52
CA LEU A 22 6.89 6.67 -5.02
C LEU A 22 6.14 7.71 -4.19
N THR A 23 4.92 8.12 -4.59
CA THR A 23 4.08 9.01 -3.79
C THR A 23 3.73 8.40 -2.44
N MET A 24 3.33 7.13 -2.40
CA MET A 24 2.96 6.44 -1.15
C MET A 24 4.17 6.29 -0.22
N LEU A 25 5.34 5.93 -0.75
CA LEU A 25 6.58 5.81 0.04
C LEU A 25 7.08 7.17 0.56
N ASN A 26 6.94 8.24 -0.22
CA ASN A 26 7.36 9.60 0.18
C ASN A 26 6.33 10.32 1.07
N SER A 27 5.19 9.72 1.39
CA SER A 27 4.16 10.36 2.21
C SER A 27 4.62 10.69 3.64
N CYS A 28 5.69 10.05 4.13
CA CYS A 28 6.28 10.23 5.47
C CYS A 28 5.29 10.11 6.64
N SER A 29 4.06 9.65 6.40
CA SER A 29 3.05 9.49 7.44
C SER A 29 3.35 8.23 8.26
N PRO A 30 3.49 8.34 9.59
CA PRO A 30 3.71 7.18 10.43
C PRO A 30 2.54 6.20 10.32
N GLY A 31 2.84 4.90 10.37
CA GLY A 31 1.82 3.84 10.35
C GLY A 31 1.22 3.53 8.97
N VAL A 32 1.84 4.01 7.88
CA VAL A 32 1.55 3.60 6.51
C VAL A 32 2.45 2.43 6.11
N ALA A 33 1.87 1.29 5.77
CA ALA A 33 2.56 0.16 5.18
C ALA A 33 2.26 0.10 3.68
N VAL A 34 3.27 0.27 2.83
CA VAL A 34 3.13 0.23 1.37
C VAL A 34 3.43 -1.18 0.86
N VAL A 35 2.55 -1.74 0.02
CA VAL A 35 2.78 -3.04 -0.65
C VAL A 35 3.19 -2.86 -2.11
N ASN A 36 3.55 -3.95 -2.78
CA ASN A 36 3.83 -3.95 -4.23
C ASN A 36 2.62 -3.43 -5.03
N ILE A 37 2.93 -2.93 -6.24
CA ILE A 37 1.93 -2.46 -7.20
C ILE A 37 0.91 -3.57 -7.47
N ASP A 38 -0.38 -3.21 -7.39
CA ASP A 38 -1.57 -4.07 -7.52
C ASP A 38 -1.65 -5.25 -6.54
N ASN A 39 -0.76 -5.33 -5.54
CA ASN A 39 -0.74 -6.45 -4.60
C ASN A 39 -1.80 -6.33 -3.49
N GLY A 40 -3.07 -6.34 -3.91
CA GLY A 40 -4.23 -6.31 -3.00
C GLY A 40 -4.32 -7.54 -2.10
N PHE A 41 -3.84 -8.69 -2.57
CA PHE A 41 -3.77 -9.90 -1.75
C PHE A 41 -2.81 -9.72 -0.56
N GLY A 42 -1.58 -9.24 -0.82
CA GLY A 42 -0.59 -8.97 0.22
C GLY A 42 -1.09 -7.93 1.23
N ALA A 43 -1.83 -6.92 0.76
CA ALA A 43 -2.48 -5.95 1.63
C ALA A 43 -3.52 -6.58 2.56
N GLY A 44 -4.41 -7.41 2.03
CA GLY A 44 -5.43 -8.11 2.83
C GLY A 44 -4.82 -9.10 3.83
N TYR A 45 -3.81 -9.86 3.40
CA TYR A 45 -3.07 -10.75 4.29
C TYR A 45 -2.42 -9.98 5.44
N PHE A 46 -1.73 -8.88 5.13
CA PHE A 46 -1.10 -8.03 6.14
C PHE A 46 -2.13 -7.38 7.09
N ALA A 47 -3.27 -6.95 6.57
CA ALA A 47 -4.40 -6.46 7.38
C ALA A 47 -4.87 -7.53 8.38
N SER A 48 -5.02 -8.78 7.94
CA SER A 48 -5.43 -9.88 8.81
C SER A 48 -4.42 -10.16 9.93
N LEU A 49 -3.11 -10.04 9.64
CA LEU A 49 -2.04 -10.19 10.61
C LEU A 49 -2.11 -9.09 11.68
N ILE A 50 -2.27 -7.83 11.27
CA ILE A 50 -2.45 -6.71 12.19
C ILE A 50 -3.66 -6.94 13.10
N ASN A 51 -4.81 -7.33 12.53
CA ASN A 51 -6.04 -7.54 13.29
C ASN A 51 -5.86 -8.64 14.35
N ARG A 52 -5.20 -9.75 14.00
CA ARG A 52 -4.88 -10.82 14.95
C ARG A 52 -3.91 -10.38 16.05
N SER A 53 -2.91 -9.56 15.71
CA SER A 53 -1.97 -9.01 16.69
C SER A 53 -2.62 -7.98 17.63
N SER A 54 -3.66 -7.28 17.19
CA SER A 54 -4.42 -6.34 18.01
C SER A 54 -5.44 -6.99 18.96
N THR A 55 -5.77 -8.28 18.74
CA THR A 55 -6.77 -9.01 19.54
C THR A 55 -6.12 -9.87 20.64
N ARG A 56 -4.84 -9.65 20.94
CA ARG A 56 -4.15 -10.18 22.12
C ARG A 56 -3.86 -9.05 23.08
#